data_AF-A0A544QTC0-F1
#
_entry.id   AF-A0A544QTC0-F1
#
_cell.length_a   1.000
_cell.length_b   1.000
_cell.length_c   1.000
_cell.angle_alpha   90.00
_cell.angle_beta   90.00
_cell.angle_gamma   90.00
#
_symmetry.space_group_name_H-M   'P 1'
#
loop_
_entity.id
_entity.type
_entity.pdbx_description
1 polymer ?
#
loop_
_entity_poly.entity_id
_entity_poly.type
_entity_poly.pdbx_seq_one_letter_code
_entity_poly.pdbx_strand_id
1 'polypeptide(L)'
;MLKKLFVGFIIFVSVFLYNDCVKAYEFKSITDNKTNISIDISEPYIHETGRVFMISEAAVFDGISASVLADIKETPVIVISGKNMSSEEENTLKKNGIKEVTIIGGADSISLETEGKLKDMEVEVKRIHGIDRNDTSMKILDEISSVKEVDEIYCVNPSMSMNKIMHIYLDALKRDIPVIWESRDIIEQVEQKYGKDNITYFGKDREFSRNINYNKIIHMAEDKNTKKVFAINSNKYKVEDITTSISSCVVASKYGYDVMITEGYITSKDIACIEKSNLEDIITIGFDYNKQNILNIFWNSGMKNVIILILLIFIIFFRAIILK
;
A
#
# COMPACT_ATOMS: atom_id res chain seq x y z
N MET A 1 0.30 1.36 59.04
CA MET A 1 -0.16 2.35 58.02
C MET A 1 0.79 2.43 56.83
N LEU A 2 2.09 2.63 57.05
CA LEU A 2 3.11 2.78 56.00
C LEU A 2 3.17 1.62 54.98
N LYS A 3 3.04 0.35 55.44
CA LYS A 3 3.03 -0.83 54.55
C LYS A 3 1.86 -0.82 53.54
N LYS A 4 0.67 -0.36 53.93
CA LYS A 4 -0.51 -0.32 53.04
C LYS A 4 -0.41 0.81 52.01
N LEU A 5 0.13 1.96 52.42
CA LEU A 5 0.40 3.11 51.54
C LEU A 5 1.45 2.79 50.46
N PHE A 6 2.51 2.06 50.82
CA PHE A 6 3.56 1.68 49.88
C PHE A 6 3.09 0.67 48.82
N VAL A 7 2.29 -0.33 49.23
CA VAL A 7 1.67 -1.28 48.28
C VAL A 7 0.73 -0.55 47.33
N GLY A 8 -0.07 0.40 47.83
CA GLY A 8 -0.92 1.24 46.99
C GLY A 8 -0.13 2.08 45.99
N PHE A 9 1.01 2.64 46.40
CA PHE A 9 1.90 3.41 45.53
C PHE A 9 2.55 2.55 44.43
N ILE A 10 3.00 1.33 44.75
CA ILE A 10 3.54 0.41 43.73
C ILE A 10 2.47 0.04 42.72
N ILE A 11 1.25 -0.30 43.17
CA ILE A 11 0.14 -0.62 42.27
C ILE A 11 -0.18 0.59 41.39
N PHE A 12 -0.22 1.80 41.96
CA PHE A 12 -0.46 3.02 41.20
C PHE A 12 0.63 3.28 40.15
N VAL A 13 1.92 3.21 40.52
CA VAL A 13 3.05 3.42 39.60
C VAL A 13 3.08 2.35 38.51
N SER A 14 2.80 1.09 38.84
CA SER A 14 2.76 0.02 37.84
C SER A 14 1.56 0.14 36.89
N VAL A 15 0.40 0.56 37.37
CA VAL A 15 -0.77 0.87 36.50
C VAL A 15 -0.51 2.11 35.65
N PHE A 16 0.12 3.14 36.20
CA PHE A 16 0.46 4.38 35.48
C PHE A 16 1.50 4.12 34.38
N LEU A 17 2.59 3.42 34.71
CA LEU A 17 3.62 3.03 33.73
C LEU A 17 3.08 2.03 32.69
N TYR A 18 2.12 1.18 33.06
CA TYR A 18 1.42 0.30 32.12
C TYR A 18 0.62 1.13 31.11
N ASN A 19 -0.14 2.12 31.57
CA ASN A 19 -0.94 2.98 30.68
C ASN A 19 -0.07 3.86 29.78
N ASP A 20 1.04 4.41 30.28
CA ASP A 20 1.96 5.23 29.47
C ASP A 20 2.71 4.41 28.40
N CYS A 21 2.90 3.10 28.63
CA CYS A 21 3.62 2.22 27.71
C CYS A 21 2.71 1.61 26.63
N VAL A 22 1.39 1.56 26.85
CA VAL A 22 0.43 0.99 25.90
C VAL A 22 -0.11 2.10 25.00
N LYS A 23 0.58 2.39 23.90
CA LYS A 23 -0.10 3.02 22.75
C LYS A 23 -1.04 1.96 22.14
N ALA A 24 -2.34 2.11 22.38
CA ALA A 24 -3.34 1.27 21.75
C ALA A 24 -3.54 1.75 20.31
N TYR A 25 -2.95 1.05 19.34
CA TYR A 25 -3.24 1.25 17.92
C TYR A 25 -4.54 0.51 17.57
N GLU A 26 -5.44 1.18 16.85
CA GLU A 26 -6.60 0.53 16.27
C GLU A 26 -6.16 -0.17 14.97
N PHE A 27 -6.16 -1.51 14.97
CA PHE A 27 -5.88 -2.31 13.78
C PHE A 27 -7.20 -2.68 13.13
N LYS A 28 -7.44 -2.18 11.91
CA LYS A 28 -8.55 -2.61 11.06
C LYS A 28 -8.02 -3.54 9.97
N SER A 29 -8.69 -4.66 9.74
CA SER A 29 -8.29 -5.63 8.72
C SER A 29 -9.31 -5.68 7.58
N ILE A 30 -8.81 -5.71 6.35
CA ILE A 30 -9.58 -6.00 5.14
C ILE A 30 -9.03 -7.31 4.57
N THR A 31 -9.70 -8.43 4.87
CA THR A 31 -9.17 -9.79 4.67
C THR A 31 -10.13 -10.79 4.05
N ASP A 32 -11.42 -10.55 4.12
CA ASP A 32 -12.44 -11.58 3.98
C ASP A 32 -13.30 -11.26 2.76
N ASN A 33 -12.98 -11.85 1.61
CA ASN A 33 -13.72 -11.56 0.38
C ASN A 33 -14.98 -12.40 0.29
N LYS A 34 -16.11 -11.71 0.19
CA LYS A 34 -17.25 -12.25 -0.55
C LYS A 34 -17.00 -12.15 -2.06
N THR A 35 -16.38 -11.05 -2.52
CA THR A 35 -16.29 -10.69 -3.94
C THR A 35 -14.84 -10.50 -4.45
N ASN A 36 -14.16 -9.41 -4.08
CA ASN A 36 -12.80 -9.08 -4.53
C ASN A 36 -12.19 -7.96 -3.63
N ILE A 37 -10.96 -8.13 -3.12
CA ILE A 37 -10.37 -7.19 -2.13
C ILE A 37 -10.22 -5.82 -2.79
N SER A 38 -9.82 -5.78 -4.06
CA SER A 38 -9.63 -4.53 -4.79
C SER A 38 -10.92 -3.71 -4.92
N ILE A 39 -12.08 -4.37 -5.02
CA ILE A 39 -13.38 -3.70 -5.07
C ILE A 39 -13.77 -3.24 -3.66
N ASP A 40 -13.57 -4.10 -2.65
CA ASP A 40 -13.95 -3.80 -1.27
C ASP A 40 -13.17 -2.61 -0.69
N ILE A 41 -11.85 -2.53 -0.93
CA ILE A 41 -11.04 -1.38 -0.49
C ILE A 41 -11.41 -0.10 -1.25
N SER A 42 -11.88 -0.25 -2.49
CA SER A 42 -12.21 0.87 -3.38
C SER A 42 -13.65 1.34 -3.18
N GLU A 43 -14.51 0.56 -2.53
CA GLU A 43 -15.95 0.84 -2.39
C GLU A 43 -16.24 2.29 -1.96
N PRO A 44 -15.61 2.85 -0.90
CA PRO A 44 -15.85 4.24 -0.51
C PRO A 44 -15.51 5.24 -1.63
N TYR A 45 -14.41 5.00 -2.34
CA TYR A 45 -13.95 5.86 -3.43
C TYR A 45 -14.84 5.74 -4.68
N ILE A 46 -15.39 4.54 -4.93
CA ILE A 46 -16.38 4.31 -5.99
C ILE A 46 -17.69 5.04 -5.66
N HIS A 47 -18.18 4.98 -4.42
CA HIS A 47 -19.40 5.71 -4.03
C HIS A 47 -19.24 7.23 -4.19
N GLU A 48 -18.06 7.78 -3.90
CA GLU A 48 -17.77 9.20 -4.07
C GLU A 48 -17.70 9.63 -5.53
N THR A 49 -17.07 8.83 -6.38
CA THR A 49 -16.72 9.25 -7.75
C THR A 49 -17.66 8.69 -8.82
N GLY A 50 -18.21 7.49 -8.60
CA GLY A 50 -18.87 6.69 -9.62
C GLY A 50 -17.93 6.22 -10.73
N ARG A 51 -16.61 6.20 -10.51
CA ARG A 51 -15.62 5.90 -11.55
C ARG A 51 -14.65 4.81 -11.09
N VAL A 52 -14.16 3.98 -12.01
CA VAL A 52 -13.05 3.05 -11.75
C VAL A 52 -12.11 2.93 -12.95
N PHE A 53 -10.85 2.64 -12.65
CA PHE A 53 -9.92 2.03 -13.59
C PHE A 53 -9.97 0.52 -13.38
N MET A 54 -10.25 -0.25 -14.43
CA MET A 54 -10.35 -1.70 -14.35
C MET A 54 -9.13 -2.33 -15.02
N ILE A 55 -8.39 -3.16 -14.26
CA ILE A 55 -7.24 -3.93 -14.74
C ILE A 55 -7.51 -5.44 -14.55
N SER A 56 -6.81 -6.29 -15.29
CA SER A 56 -6.79 -7.73 -15.05
C SER A 56 -5.65 -8.10 -14.10
N GLU A 57 -5.81 -9.13 -13.28
CA GLU A 57 -4.71 -9.69 -12.48
C GLU A 57 -3.51 -10.10 -13.33
N ALA A 58 -3.74 -10.51 -14.58
CA ALA A 58 -2.68 -10.85 -15.53
C ALA A 58 -1.90 -9.63 -16.06
N ALA A 59 -2.43 -8.42 -15.88
CA ALA A 59 -1.93 -7.17 -16.45
C ALA A 59 -1.31 -6.23 -15.40
N VAL A 60 -0.58 -6.79 -14.43
CA VAL A 60 0.06 -6.06 -13.32
C VAL A 60 0.87 -4.84 -13.79
N PHE A 61 1.67 -5.00 -14.84
CA PHE A 61 2.52 -3.94 -15.38
C PHE A 61 1.70 -2.77 -15.95
N ASP A 62 0.63 -3.06 -16.67
CA ASP A 62 -0.28 -2.04 -17.18
C ASP A 62 -0.99 -1.33 -16.00
N GLY A 63 -1.36 -2.10 -14.96
CA GLY A 63 -1.95 -1.58 -13.73
C GLY A 63 -1.06 -0.60 -12.97
N ILE A 64 0.24 -0.87 -12.85
CA ILE A 64 1.21 0.03 -12.21
C ILE A 64 1.27 1.37 -12.96
N SER A 65 1.41 1.34 -14.29
CA SER A 65 1.42 2.57 -15.11
C SER A 65 0.09 3.32 -15.00
N ALA A 66 -1.04 2.60 -15.08
CA ALA A 66 -2.36 3.21 -15.08
C ALA A 66 -2.75 3.80 -13.74
N SER A 67 -2.19 3.31 -12.64
CA SER A 67 -2.52 3.79 -11.30
C SER A 67 -2.08 5.23 -11.07
N VAL A 68 -0.98 5.67 -11.69
CA VAL A 68 -0.58 7.09 -11.66
C VAL A 68 -1.64 7.95 -12.35
N LEU A 69 -2.11 7.54 -13.53
CA LEU A 69 -3.20 8.22 -14.23
C LEU A 69 -4.52 8.19 -13.42
N ALA A 70 -4.80 7.08 -12.74
CA ALA A 70 -5.98 6.92 -11.91
C ALA A 70 -5.94 7.86 -10.70
N ASP A 71 -4.78 8.00 -10.05
CA ASP A 71 -4.57 8.94 -8.94
C ASP A 71 -4.73 10.39 -9.38
N ILE A 72 -4.10 10.78 -10.51
CA ILE A 72 -4.26 12.11 -11.14
C ILE A 72 -5.72 12.41 -11.46
N LYS A 73 -6.49 11.39 -11.91
CA LYS A 73 -7.91 11.52 -12.23
C LYS A 73 -8.83 11.36 -11.02
N GLU A 74 -8.28 11.22 -9.82
CA GLU A 74 -9.00 10.93 -8.59
C GLU A 74 -10.00 9.77 -8.75
N THR A 75 -9.50 8.61 -9.17
CA THR A 75 -10.30 7.43 -9.47
C THR A 75 -9.63 6.17 -8.94
N PRO A 76 -10.34 5.27 -8.24
CA PRO A 76 -9.76 4.02 -7.75
C PRO A 76 -9.42 3.05 -8.89
N VAL A 77 -8.49 2.14 -8.62
CA VAL A 77 -8.19 0.99 -9.47
C VAL A 77 -8.85 -0.25 -8.85
N ILE A 78 -9.55 -1.01 -9.68
CA ILE A 78 -10.08 -2.34 -9.34
C ILE A 78 -9.44 -3.38 -10.24
N VAL A 79 -9.39 -4.61 -9.75
CA VAL A 79 -8.76 -5.74 -10.42
C VAL A 79 -9.81 -6.81 -10.64
N ILE A 80 -9.83 -7.46 -11.81
CA ILE A 80 -10.59 -8.69 -12.03
C ILE A 80 -9.64 -9.87 -12.22
N SER A 81 -9.98 -11.06 -11.71
CA SER A 81 -9.07 -12.20 -11.71
C SER A 81 -8.87 -12.87 -13.07
N GLY A 82 -9.75 -12.60 -14.03
CA GLY A 82 -9.68 -13.17 -15.38
C GLY A 82 -9.81 -12.11 -16.47
N LYS A 83 -10.26 -12.57 -17.63
CA LYS A 83 -10.68 -11.68 -18.74
C LYS A 83 -12.14 -11.26 -18.63
N ASN A 84 -12.92 -12.09 -17.95
CA ASN A 84 -14.36 -11.96 -17.83
C ASN A 84 -14.70 -11.51 -16.41
N MET A 85 -15.43 -10.41 -16.31
CA MET A 85 -16.04 -9.99 -15.05
C MET A 85 -17.09 -11.01 -14.62
N SER A 86 -17.01 -11.44 -13.37
CA SER A 86 -17.99 -12.32 -12.75
C SER A 86 -19.31 -11.58 -12.48
N SER A 87 -20.42 -12.31 -12.38
CA SER A 87 -21.71 -11.71 -12.01
C SER A 87 -21.69 -11.08 -10.61
N GLU A 88 -20.81 -11.54 -9.72
CA GLU A 88 -20.70 -10.96 -8.39
C GLU A 88 -20.02 -9.58 -8.42
N GLU A 89 -18.92 -9.46 -9.17
CA GLU A 89 -18.25 -8.17 -9.42
C GLU A 89 -19.20 -7.20 -10.13
N GLU A 90 -19.92 -7.66 -11.17
CA GLU A 90 -20.92 -6.87 -11.89
C GLU A 90 -21.99 -6.29 -10.96
N ASN A 91 -22.60 -7.15 -10.14
CA ASN A 91 -23.62 -6.74 -9.18
C ASN A 91 -23.07 -5.77 -8.14
N THR A 92 -21.84 -5.96 -7.70
CA THR A 92 -21.19 -5.10 -6.71
C THR A 92 -20.89 -3.72 -7.30
N LEU A 93 -20.35 -3.64 -8.52
CA LEU A 93 -20.14 -2.36 -9.21
C LEU A 93 -21.45 -1.63 -9.45
N LYS A 94 -22.51 -2.35 -9.85
CA LYS A 94 -23.85 -1.78 -10.01
C LYS A 94 -24.39 -1.22 -8.69
N LYS A 95 -24.28 -1.99 -7.60
CA LYS A 95 -24.71 -1.57 -6.26
C LYS A 95 -23.94 -0.34 -5.77
N ASN A 96 -22.66 -0.23 -6.15
CA ASN A 96 -21.80 0.89 -5.79
C ASN A 96 -21.97 2.12 -6.70
N GLY A 97 -22.97 2.10 -7.59
CA GLY A 97 -23.35 3.28 -8.37
C GLY A 97 -22.32 3.68 -9.43
N ILE A 98 -21.66 2.69 -10.05
CA ILE A 98 -20.68 2.94 -11.10
C ILE A 98 -21.30 3.65 -12.31
N LYS A 99 -20.56 4.60 -12.89
CA LYS A 99 -20.97 5.45 -14.02
C LYS A 99 -19.94 5.45 -15.13
N GLU A 100 -18.65 5.36 -14.81
CA GLU A 100 -17.55 5.32 -15.77
C GLU A 100 -16.57 4.20 -15.44
N VAL A 101 -16.14 3.45 -16.46
CA VAL A 101 -15.07 2.47 -16.35
C VAL A 101 -14.01 2.77 -17.42
N THR A 102 -12.79 3.04 -16.98
CA THR A 102 -11.62 3.04 -17.85
C THR A 102 -10.95 1.67 -17.78
N ILE A 103 -11.12 0.85 -18.82
CA ILE A 103 -10.47 -0.43 -18.99
C ILE A 103 -9.00 -0.22 -19.41
N ILE A 104 -8.09 -0.88 -18.70
CA ILE A 104 -6.67 -0.87 -19.01
C ILE A 104 -6.25 -2.24 -19.55
N GLY A 105 -5.69 -2.24 -20.76
CA GLY A 105 -5.24 -3.44 -21.45
C GLY A 105 -6.17 -3.90 -22.57
N GLY A 106 -5.63 -4.71 -23.47
CA GLY A 106 -6.33 -5.18 -24.67
C GLY A 106 -7.40 -6.24 -24.37
N ALA A 107 -8.07 -6.70 -25.42
CA ALA A 107 -9.09 -7.76 -25.34
C ALA A 107 -8.53 -9.08 -24.75
N ASP A 108 -7.22 -9.29 -24.84
CA ASP A 108 -6.54 -10.43 -24.26
C ASP A 108 -6.41 -10.37 -22.74
N SER A 109 -6.48 -9.18 -22.14
CA SER A 109 -6.45 -9.00 -20.69
C SER A 109 -7.85 -8.85 -20.12
N ILE A 110 -8.70 -8.03 -20.76
CA ILE A 110 -10.11 -7.84 -20.39
C ILE A 110 -10.94 -7.95 -21.65
N SER A 111 -11.83 -8.95 -21.69
CA SER A 111 -12.56 -9.33 -22.89
C SER A 111 -13.51 -8.23 -23.39
N LEU A 112 -13.88 -8.32 -24.66
CA LEU A 112 -14.95 -7.51 -25.23
C LEU A 112 -16.32 -7.87 -24.64
N GLU A 113 -16.48 -9.09 -24.10
CA GLU A 113 -17.68 -9.49 -23.38
C GLU A 113 -17.84 -8.68 -22.09
N THR A 114 -16.78 -8.53 -21.29
CA THR A 114 -16.78 -7.68 -20.09
C THR A 114 -17.10 -6.23 -20.45
N GLU A 115 -16.50 -5.71 -21.52
CA GLU A 115 -16.81 -4.37 -22.01
C GLU A 115 -18.27 -4.22 -22.43
N GLY A 116 -18.85 -5.24 -23.08
CA GLY A 116 -20.26 -5.31 -23.42
C GLY A 116 -21.17 -5.27 -22.19
N LYS A 117 -20.89 -6.10 -21.16
CA LYS A 117 -21.64 -6.10 -19.90
C LYS A 117 -21.66 -4.73 -19.23
N LEU A 118 -20.52 -4.05 -19.20
CA LEU A 118 -20.43 -2.69 -18.64
C LEU A 118 -21.31 -1.70 -19.44
N LYS A 119 -21.30 -1.78 -20.77
CA LYS A 119 -22.18 -0.95 -21.62
C LYS A 119 -23.66 -1.27 -21.41
N ASP A 120 -24.01 -2.54 -21.22
CA ASP A 120 -25.38 -2.98 -20.91
C ASP A 120 -25.85 -2.50 -19.53
N MET A 121 -24.92 -2.19 -18.62
CA MET A 121 -25.19 -1.51 -17.35
C MET A 121 -25.36 0.01 -17.50
N GLU A 122 -25.35 0.56 -18.72
CA GLU A 122 -25.40 1.99 -19.03
C GLU A 122 -24.20 2.78 -18.45
N VAL A 123 -23.05 2.12 -18.32
CA VAL A 123 -21.79 2.71 -17.86
C VAL A 123 -21.01 3.25 -19.06
N GLU A 124 -20.42 4.44 -18.91
CA GLU A 124 -19.47 4.97 -19.90
C GLU A 124 -18.19 4.14 -19.87
N VAL A 125 -17.79 3.57 -21.00
CA VAL A 125 -16.60 2.71 -21.07
C VAL A 125 -15.55 3.30 -22.01
N LYS A 126 -14.37 3.58 -21.45
CA LYS A 126 -13.15 3.91 -22.18
C LYS A 126 -12.17 2.75 -22.10
N ARG A 127 -11.42 2.47 -23.16
CA ARG A 127 -10.32 1.48 -23.13
C ARG A 127 -9.00 2.14 -23.53
N ILE A 128 -7.99 1.99 -22.68
CA ILE A 128 -6.60 2.38 -22.97
C ILE A 128 -5.79 1.09 -23.10
N HIS A 129 -5.26 0.82 -24.28
CA HIS A 129 -4.48 -0.40 -24.51
C HIS A 129 -3.44 -0.26 -25.60
N GLY A 130 -2.33 -0.97 -25.42
CA GLY A 130 -1.31 -1.16 -26.44
C GLY A 130 -1.34 -2.52 -27.12
N ILE A 131 -0.38 -2.72 -28.04
CA ILE A 131 -0.03 -4.04 -28.59
C ILE A 131 0.68 -4.89 -27.52
N ASP A 132 1.48 -4.25 -26.68
CA ASP A 132 2.14 -4.83 -25.53
C ASP A 132 2.12 -3.86 -24.33
N ARG A 133 2.73 -4.26 -23.21
CA ARG A 133 2.81 -3.43 -22.00
C ARG A 133 3.53 -2.10 -22.21
N ASN A 134 4.51 -2.08 -23.13
CA ASN A 134 5.32 -0.89 -23.37
C ASN A 134 4.46 0.15 -24.12
N ASP A 135 3.75 -0.28 -25.17
CA ASP A 135 2.77 0.55 -25.89
C ASP A 135 1.59 0.97 -24.99
N THR A 136 1.09 0.08 -24.12
CA THR A 136 0.07 0.46 -23.12
C THR A 136 0.59 1.58 -22.22
N SER A 137 1.82 1.45 -21.69
CA SER A 137 2.41 2.48 -20.82
C SER A 137 2.63 3.82 -21.53
N MET A 138 2.94 3.81 -22.83
CA MET A 138 3.03 5.04 -23.63
C MET A 138 1.68 5.71 -23.82
N LYS A 139 0.62 4.95 -24.09
CA LYS A 139 -0.73 5.49 -24.21
C LYS A 139 -1.23 6.07 -22.89
N ILE A 140 -0.86 5.46 -21.76
CA ILE A 140 -1.13 6.01 -20.44
C ILE A 140 -0.35 7.32 -20.23
N LEU A 141 0.94 7.37 -20.63
CA LEU A 141 1.72 8.60 -20.58
C LEU A 141 1.10 9.71 -21.44
N ASP A 142 0.60 9.39 -22.64
CA ASP A 142 -0.10 10.35 -23.49
C ASP A 142 -1.38 10.87 -22.82
N GLU A 143 -2.15 10.01 -22.17
CA GLU A 143 -3.31 10.41 -21.36
C GLU A 143 -2.94 11.33 -20.20
N ILE A 144 -1.83 11.06 -19.49
CA ILE A 144 -1.33 11.94 -18.43
C ILE A 144 -0.93 13.30 -19.02
N SER A 145 -0.18 13.30 -20.13
CA SER A 145 0.28 14.53 -20.79
C SER A 145 -0.86 15.41 -21.32
N SER A 146 -2.05 14.81 -21.53
CA SER A 146 -3.25 15.55 -21.95
C SER A 146 -3.94 16.30 -20.81
N VAL A 147 -3.66 15.93 -19.55
CA VAL A 147 -4.31 16.52 -18.37
C VAL A 147 -3.36 17.31 -17.47
N LYS A 148 -2.04 17.07 -17.54
CA LYS A 148 -1.01 17.84 -16.85
C LYS A 148 0.30 17.87 -17.62
N GLU A 149 1.13 18.86 -17.30
CA GLU A 149 2.52 18.90 -17.75
C GLU A 149 3.32 17.72 -17.15
N VAL A 150 4.24 17.19 -17.95
CA VAL A 150 5.08 16.04 -17.59
C VAL A 150 6.54 16.49 -17.59
N ASP A 151 7.03 16.80 -16.39
CA ASP A 151 8.41 17.26 -16.17
C ASP A 151 9.38 16.13 -15.84
N GLU A 152 8.87 15.00 -15.34
CA GLU A 152 9.66 13.85 -14.95
C GLU A 152 8.93 12.56 -15.34
N ILE A 153 9.67 11.55 -15.81
CA ILE A 153 9.15 10.23 -16.20
C ILE A 153 10.03 9.15 -15.58
N TYR A 154 9.42 8.10 -15.02
CA TYR A 154 10.10 6.92 -14.53
C TYR A 154 10.14 5.83 -15.59
N CYS A 155 11.33 5.52 -16.08
CA CYS A 155 11.57 4.41 -17.00
C CYS A 155 12.09 3.19 -16.21
N VAL A 156 11.27 2.15 -16.11
CA VAL A 156 11.51 1.02 -15.20
C VAL A 156 11.80 -0.25 -15.97
N ASN A 157 12.91 -0.91 -15.63
CA ASN A 157 13.26 -2.20 -16.18
C ASN A 157 12.31 -3.30 -15.65
N PRO A 158 11.55 -4.00 -16.50
CA PRO A 158 10.60 -5.01 -16.06
C PRO A 158 11.27 -6.26 -15.46
N SER A 159 12.58 -6.43 -15.61
CA SER A 159 13.36 -7.55 -15.04
C SER A 159 13.80 -7.29 -13.59
N MET A 160 13.46 -6.13 -13.02
CA MET A 160 13.71 -5.84 -11.62
C MET A 160 12.83 -6.70 -10.71
N SER A 161 13.29 -6.91 -9.48
CA SER A 161 12.46 -7.58 -8.45
C SER A 161 11.21 -6.76 -8.18
N MET A 162 10.04 -7.41 -8.10
CA MET A 162 8.75 -6.74 -7.88
C MET A 162 8.77 -5.79 -6.67
N ASN A 163 9.40 -6.15 -5.55
CA ASN A 163 9.51 -5.24 -4.40
C ASN A 163 10.14 -3.89 -4.76
N LYS A 164 11.21 -3.89 -5.55
CA LYS A 164 11.83 -2.63 -6.00
C LYS A 164 10.89 -1.84 -6.90
N ILE A 165 10.20 -2.52 -7.82
CA ILE A 165 9.20 -1.89 -8.69
C ILE A 165 8.09 -1.26 -7.85
N MET A 166 7.57 -1.95 -6.83
CA MET A 166 6.53 -1.43 -5.95
C MET A 166 6.99 -0.20 -5.15
N HIS A 167 8.24 -0.18 -4.69
CA HIS A 167 8.82 1.00 -4.06
C HIS A 167 8.89 2.19 -5.04
N ILE A 168 9.37 1.96 -6.26
CA ILE A 168 9.43 3.00 -7.31
C ILE A 168 8.03 3.53 -7.63
N TYR A 169 7.08 2.61 -7.78
CA TYR A 169 5.67 2.91 -8.01
C TYR A 169 5.05 3.77 -6.89
N LEU A 170 5.35 3.48 -5.62
CA LEU A 170 4.87 4.28 -4.49
C LEU A 170 5.39 5.72 -4.52
N ASP A 171 6.66 5.92 -4.87
CA ASP A 171 7.23 7.26 -5.03
C ASP A 171 6.61 7.97 -6.24
N ALA A 172 6.42 7.24 -7.34
CA ALA A 172 5.78 7.74 -8.56
C ALA A 172 4.36 8.23 -8.31
N LEU A 173 3.54 7.45 -7.60
CA LEU A 173 2.18 7.84 -7.20
C LEU A 173 2.19 9.13 -6.38
N LYS A 174 2.97 9.18 -5.30
CA LYS A 174 3.02 10.34 -4.39
C LYS A 174 3.45 11.64 -5.07
N ARG A 175 4.12 11.54 -6.21
CA ARG A 175 4.67 12.68 -6.96
C ARG A 175 3.97 12.87 -8.32
N ASP A 176 2.94 12.09 -8.60
CA ASP A 176 2.26 12.04 -9.89
C ASP A 176 3.19 11.86 -11.10
N ILE A 177 4.24 11.03 -10.96
CA ILE A 177 5.24 10.80 -12.00
C ILE A 177 4.83 9.61 -12.87
N PRO A 178 4.65 9.79 -14.19
CA PRO A 178 4.35 8.68 -15.10
C PRO A 178 5.38 7.56 -15.05
N VAL A 179 4.91 6.31 -15.09
CA VAL A 179 5.76 5.11 -15.15
C VAL A 179 5.63 4.44 -16.50
N ILE A 180 6.75 4.30 -17.21
CA ILE A 180 6.88 3.57 -18.47
C ILE A 180 7.79 2.36 -18.32
N TRP A 181 7.60 1.35 -19.17
CA TRP A 181 8.41 0.14 -19.17
C TRP A 181 9.58 0.25 -20.15
N GLU A 182 10.76 -0.13 -19.67
CA GLU A 182 11.99 -0.03 -20.45
C GLU A 182 11.96 -0.96 -21.68
N SER A 183 12.06 -0.35 -22.86
CA SER A 183 12.39 -1.01 -24.12
C SER A 183 13.20 -0.06 -25.00
N ARG A 184 14.04 -0.59 -25.90
CA ARG A 184 14.88 0.25 -26.78
C ARG A 184 14.05 1.26 -27.56
N ASP A 185 12.97 0.79 -28.18
CA ASP A 185 12.11 1.61 -29.03
C ASP A 185 11.37 2.69 -28.23
N ILE A 186 10.98 2.40 -26.98
CA ILE A 186 10.28 3.37 -26.12
C ILE A 186 11.23 4.44 -25.59
N ILE A 187 12.44 4.07 -25.19
CA ILE A 187 13.44 5.03 -24.67
C ILE A 187 13.72 6.10 -25.72
N GLU A 188 13.98 5.71 -26.96
CA GLU A 188 14.27 6.66 -28.05
C GLU A 188 13.10 7.63 -28.28
N GLN A 189 11.85 7.13 -28.28
CA GLN A 189 10.66 7.95 -28.45
C GLN A 189 10.46 8.94 -27.30
N VAL A 190 10.66 8.51 -26.06
CA VAL A 190 10.44 9.34 -24.87
C VAL A 190 11.55 10.36 -24.72
N GLU A 191 12.82 10.00 -24.98
CA GLU A 191 13.94 10.95 -25.00
C GLU A 191 13.75 12.02 -26.07
N GLN A 192 13.22 11.66 -27.25
CA GLN A 192 12.93 12.61 -28.32
C GLN A 192 11.79 13.58 -27.94
N LYS A 193 10.75 13.09 -27.26
CA LYS A 193 9.54 13.89 -26.93
C LYS A 193 9.71 14.74 -25.68
N TYR A 194 10.33 14.20 -24.63
CA TYR A 194 10.40 14.83 -23.31
C TYR A 194 11.80 15.29 -22.92
N GLY A 195 12.84 14.90 -23.65
CA GLY A 195 14.23 15.21 -23.32
C GLY A 195 14.79 14.25 -22.27
N LYS A 196 16.06 13.86 -22.46
CA LYS A 196 16.74 12.87 -21.63
C LYS A 196 16.84 13.28 -20.15
N ASP A 197 16.97 14.56 -19.86
CA ASP A 197 17.12 15.08 -18.50
C ASP A 197 15.82 14.95 -17.66
N ASN A 198 14.68 14.74 -18.33
CA ASN A 198 13.37 14.57 -17.70
C ASN A 198 13.04 13.08 -17.46
N ILE A 199 13.98 12.16 -17.72
CA ILE A 199 13.76 10.72 -17.58
C ILE A 199 14.68 10.15 -16.51
N THR A 200 14.06 9.56 -15.49
CA THR A 200 14.74 8.84 -14.43
C THR A 200 14.66 7.33 -14.69
N TYR A 201 15.81 6.68 -14.80
CA TYR A 201 15.92 5.28 -15.20
C TYR A 201 16.18 4.34 -14.01
N PHE A 202 15.48 3.21 -13.97
CA PHE A 202 15.62 2.18 -12.94
C PHE A 202 15.98 0.84 -13.57
N GLY A 203 17.21 0.34 -13.38
CA GLY A 203 17.66 -0.89 -14.05
C GLY A 203 19.14 -1.25 -13.80
N LYS A 204 19.61 -2.35 -14.40
CA LYS A 204 20.93 -2.97 -14.10
C LYS A 204 22.15 -2.23 -14.70
N ASP A 205 21.98 -1.35 -15.68
CA ASP A 205 23.14 -0.65 -16.24
C ASP A 205 23.56 0.56 -15.38
N ARG A 206 24.84 0.52 -14.96
CA ARG A 206 25.45 1.43 -13.97
C ARG A 206 25.53 2.89 -14.42
N GLU A 207 25.30 3.19 -15.70
CA GLU A 207 25.27 4.57 -16.20
C GLU A 207 23.99 5.31 -15.81
N PHE A 208 22.90 4.59 -15.50
CA PHE A 208 21.54 5.15 -15.48
C PHE A 208 20.90 5.23 -14.08
N SER A 209 21.50 4.62 -13.07
CA SER A 209 20.96 4.52 -11.70
C SER A 209 21.42 5.62 -10.72
N ARG A 210 22.08 6.67 -11.22
CA ARG A 210 22.65 7.73 -10.38
C ARG A 210 21.52 8.61 -9.83
N ASN A 211 21.01 8.25 -8.64
CA ASN A 211 20.57 9.16 -7.55
C ASN A 211 19.39 8.64 -6.71
N ILE A 212 19.00 7.38 -6.84
CA ILE A 212 17.82 6.89 -6.11
C ILE A 212 18.27 6.18 -4.85
N ASN A 213 18.04 6.86 -3.72
CA ASN A 213 18.24 6.25 -2.42
C ASN A 213 17.08 5.26 -2.15
N TYR A 214 17.22 4.04 -2.68
CA TYR A 214 16.28 2.94 -2.46
C TYR A 214 15.97 2.74 -0.98
N ASN A 215 16.92 3.02 -0.07
CA ASN A 215 16.67 2.90 1.36
C ASN A 215 15.61 3.91 1.83
N LYS A 216 15.57 5.15 1.31
CA LYS A 216 14.53 6.12 1.68
C LYS A 216 13.13 5.65 1.26
N ILE A 217 13.01 4.99 0.11
CA ILE A 217 11.74 4.47 -0.41
C ILE A 217 11.31 3.20 0.36
N ILE A 218 12.27 2.39 0.80
CA ILE A 218 12.02 1.18 1.61
C ILE A 218 11.54 1.54 3.03
N HIS A 219 12.01 2.67 3.58
CA HIS A 219 11.79 3.05 4.97
C HIS A 219 10.73 4.16 5.17
N MET A 220 9.74 4.33 4.27
CA MET A 220 8.68 5.34 4.45
C MET A 220 7.94 5.22 5.80
N ALA A 221 7.83 4.02 6.37
CA ALA A 221 7.25 3.80 7.70
C ALA A 221 8.09 4.36 8.88
N GLU A 222 9.31 4.85 8.63
CA GLU A 222 10.17 5.47 9.64
C GLU A 222 10.02 7.01 9.71
N ASP A 223 9.19 7.61 8.85
CA ASP A 223 8.91 9.05 8.93
C ASP A 223 8.07 9.35 10.18
N LYS A 224 8.56 10.26 11.03
CA LYS A 224 7.88 10.71 12.25
C LYS A 224 6.61 11.52 11.97
N ASN A 225 6.44 12.00 10.74
CA ASN A 225 5.25 12.72 10.30
C ASN A 225 4.12 11.77 9.89
N THR A 226 4.40 10.49 9.67
CA THR A 226 3.39 9.51 9.27
C THR A 226 2.47 9.20 10.45
N LYS A 227 1.17 9.46 10.23
CA LYS A 227 0.09 9.20 11.20
C LYS A 227 -0.82 8.04 10.82
N LYS A 228 -0.95 7.74 9.53
CA LYS A 228 -1.89 6.74 9.01
C LYS A 228 -1.18 5.83 8.02
N VAL A 229 -1.33 4.52 8.16
CA VAL A 229 -0.65 3.54 7.29
C VAL A 229 -1.58 2.44 6.80
N PHE A 230 -1.48 2.12 5.51
CA PHE A 230 -1.93 0.86 4.94
C PHE A 230 -0.77 -0.14 4.96
N ALA A 231 -0.90 -1.18 5.78
CA ALA A 231 0.02 -2.31 5.81
C ALA A 231 -0.47 -3.36 4.82
N ILE A 232 0.22 -3.49 3.69
CA ILE A 232 -0.18 -4.35 2.58
C ILE A 232 0.68 -5.61 2.59
N ASN A 233 0.04 -6.77 2.45
CA ASN A 233 0.77 -8.01 2.21
C ASN A 233 1.41 -8.00 0.81
N SER A 234 2.73 -8.13 0.74
CA SER A 234 3.47 -8.36 -0.50
C SER A 234 4.10 -9.74 -0.54
N ASN A 235 3.39 -10.79 -0.12
CA ASN A 235 3.91 -12.13 -0.27
C ASN A 235 4.24 -12.36 -1.75
N LYS A 236 5.55 -12.40 -2.04
CA LYS A 236 6.12 -12.32 -3.39
C LYS A 236 5.68 -13.44 -4.33
N TYR A 237 4.99 -14.44 -3.79
CA TYR A 237 4.60 -15.66 -4.47
C TYR A 237 3.14 -15.63 -4.98
N LYS A 238 2.34 -14.60 -4.66
CA LYS A 238 0.95 -14.49 -5.12
C LYS A 238 0.72 -13.24 -5.97
N VAL A 239 0.19 -13.44 -7.17
CA VAL A 239 -0.19 -12.34 -8.09
C VAL A 239 -1.29 -11.46 -7.48
N GLU A 240 -2.25 -12.09 -6.80
CA GLU A 240 -3.35 -11.44 -6.05
C GLU A 240 -2.84 -10.39 -5.04
N ASP A 241 -1.74 -10.67 -4.34
CA ASP A 241 -1.17 -9.76 -3.35
C ASP A 241 -0.56 -8.51 -4.02
N ILE A 242 0.06 -8.70 -5.19
CA ILE A 242 0.65 -7.60 -5.97
C ILE A 242 -0.47 -6.72 -6.56
N THR A 243 -1.51 -7.32 -7.13
CA THR A 243 -2.62 -6.59 -7.75
C THR A 243 -3.48 -5.86 -6.71
N THR A 244 -3.67 -6.48 -5.53
CA THR A 244 -4.27 -5.83 -4.35
C THR A 244 -3.44 -4.62 -3.93
N SER A 245 -2.11 -4.73 -3.95
CA SER A 245 -1.22 -3.61 -3.63
C SER A 245 -1.43 -2.43 -4.58
N ILE A 246 -1.60 -2.66 -5.88
CA ILE A 246 -1.86 -1.60 -6.87
C ILE A 246 -3.07 -0.76 -6.45
N SER A 247 -4.21 -1.42 -6.24
CA SER A 247 -5.49 -0.78 -5.86
C SER A 247 -5.36 -0.06 -4.51
N SER A 248 -4.71 -0.70 -3.55
CA SER A 248 -4.52 -0.18 -2.19
C SER A 248 -3.67 1.08 -2.15
N CYS A 249 -2.66 1.19 -3.02
CA CYS A 249 -1.80 2.36 -3.06
C CYS A 249 -2.56 3.60 -3.56
N VAL A 250 -3.45 3.44 -4.55
CA VAL A 250 -4.30 4.55 -5.05
C VAL A 250 -5.30 4.99 -3.99
N VAL A 251 -5.95 4.04 -3.31
CA VAL A 251 -6.85 4.33 -2.18
C VAL A 251 -6.09 5.01 -1.03
N ALA A 252 -4.88 4.54 -0.71
CA ALA A 252 -4.03 5.15 0.31
C ALA A 252 -3.69 6.60 -0.04
N SER A 253 -3.30 6.87 -1.29
CA SER A 253 -2.99 8.21 -1.79
C SER A 253 -4.19 9.16 -1.58
N LYS A 254 -5.39 8.76 -2.03
CA LYS A 254 -6.62 9.55 -1.86
C LYS A 254 -6.92 9.94 -0.41
N TYR A 255 -6.76 9.00 0.52
CA TYR A 255 -7.12 9.22 1.92
C TYR A 255 -5.93 9.67 2.80
N GLY A 256 -4.77 9.97 2.19
CA GLY A 256 -3.59 10.44 2.90
C GLY A 256 -2.96 9.40 3.82
N TYR A 257 -3.05 8.12 3.47
CA TYR A 257 -2.34 7.03 4.14
C TYR A 257 -0.98 6.83 3.48
N ASP A 258 0.04 6.64 4.31
CA ASP A 258 1.29 6.06 3.84
C ASP A 258 1.14 4.56 3.62
N VAL A 259 2.00 3.99 2.78
CA VAL A 259 1.97 2.56 2.48
C VAL A 259 3.17 1.86 3.09
N MET A 260 2.89 0.76 3.77
CA MET A 260 3.89 -0.14 4.33
C MET A 260 3.75 -1.51 3.67
N ILE A 261 4.81 -1.96 3.02
CA ILE A 261 4.87 -3.24 2.34
C ILE A 261 5.38 -4.31 3.32
N THR A 262 4.61 -5.38 3.55
CA THR A 262 4.89 -6.42 4.58
C THR A 262 4.99 -7.82 4.00
N GLU A 263 5.58 -8.78 4.73
CA GLU A 263 5.71 -10.19 4.30
C GLU A 263 4.50 -11.06 4.71
N GLY A 264 3.28 -10.50 4.67
CA GLY A 264 2.04 -11.19 5.03
C GLY A 264 1.74 -11.27 6.52
N TYR A 265 2.59 -10.67 7.33
CA TYR A 265 2.38 -10.38 8.73
C TYR A 265 3.28 -9.21 9.13
N ILE A 266 2.90 -8.51 10.20
CA ILE A 266 3.73 -7.45 10.78
C ILE A 266 4.88 -8.10 11.56
N THR A 267 6.11 -7.86 11.12
CA THR A 267 7.32 -8.39 11.77
C THR A 267 7.74 -7.54 12.98
N SER A 268 8.66 -8.04 13.80
CA SER A 268 9.25 -7.25 14.90
C SER A 268 9.99 -6.01 14.41
N LYS A 269 10.54 -6.03 13.18
CA LYS A 269 11.16 -4.85 12.56
C LYS A 269 10.10 -3.81 12.20
N ASP A 270 8.96 -4.27 11.67
CA ASP A 270 7.84 -3.41 11.31
C ASP A 270 7.28 -2.71 12.55
N ILE A 271 7.15 -3.45 13.65
CA ILE A 271 6.75 -2.90 14.96
C ILE A 271 7.77 -1.89 15.47
N ALA A 272 9.06 -2.19 15.38
CA ALA A 272 10.09 -1.24 15.79
C ALA A 272 10.08 0.05 14.96
N CYS A 273 9.59 0.01 13.71
CA CYS A 273 9.33 1.21 12.91
C CYS A 273 8.06 1.93 13.38
N ILE A 274 6.97 1.18 13.61
CA ILE A 274 5.69 1.69 14.12
C ILE A 274 5.83 2.38 15.49
N GLU A 275 6.64 1.82 16.39
CA GLU A 275 6.90 2.36 17.72
C GLU A 275 7.71 3.67 17.68
N LYS A 276 8.54 3.85 16.64
CA LYS A 276 9.35 5.05 16.44
C LYS A 276 8.58 6.19 15.76
N SER A 277 7.43 5.90 15.17
CA SER A 277 6.57 6.86 14.49
C SER A 277 5.42 7.35 15.37
N ASN A 278 4.77 8.43 14.93
CA ASN A 278 3.57 8.98 15.57
C ASN A 278 2.29 8.42 14.93
N LEU A 279 2.30 7.13 14.61
CA LEU A 279 1.15 6.46 14.03
C LEU A 279 -0.06 6.52 14.96
N GLU A 280 -1.22 6.72 14.36
CA GLU A 280 -2.53 6.81 15.00
C GLU A 280 -3.46 5.72 14.45
N ASP A 281 -3.35 5.39 13.15
CA ASP A 281 -4.24 4.45 12.45
C ASP A 281 -3.46 3.49 11.54
N ILE A 282 -3.75 2.19 11.63
CA ILE A 282 -3.12 1.14 10.82
C ILE A 282 -4.20 0.22 10.25
N ILE A 283 -4.28 0.15 8.93
CA ILE A 283 -5.17 -0.76 8.21
C ILE A 283 -4.35 -1.88 7.54
N THR A 284 -4.60 -3.13 7.90
CA THR A 284 -3.99 -4.29 7.22
C THR A 284 -4.85 -4.72 6.03
N ILE A 285 -4.20 -5.00 4.90
CA ILE A 285 -4.86 -5.38 3.65
C ILE A 285 -4.34 -6.74 3.20
N GLY A 286 -5.27 -7.70 3.05
CA GLY A 286 -4.99 -9.06 2.58
C GLY A 286 -4.46 -10.01 3.65
N PHE A 287 -4.37 -9.59 4.91
CA PHE A 287 -4.01 -10.45 6.04
C PHE A 287 -4.55 -9.91 7.36
N ASP A 288 -4.90 -10.83 8.25
CA ASP A 288 -5.43 -10.46 9.56
C ASP A 288 -4.29 -10.26 10.55
N TYR A 289 -4.40 -9.22 11.35
CA TYR A 289 -3.47 -8.97 12.43
C TYR A 289 -3.88 -9.80 13.65
N ASN A 290 -3.26 -10.96 13.83
CA ASN A 290 -3.59 -11.85 14.93
C ASN A 290 -3.18 -11.26 16.30
N LYS A 291 -4.17 -10.92 17.13
CA LYS A 291 -3.99 -10.40 18.50
C LYS A 291 -3.10 -11.29 19.39
N GLN A 292 -2.88 -12.57 19.09
CA GLN A 292 -1.96 -13.39 19.90
C GLN A 292 -0.49 -12.94 19.80
N ASN A 293 -0.09 -12.29 18.70
CA ASN A 293 1.24 -11.71 18.59
C ASN A 293 1.44 -10.50 19.51
N ILE A 294 0.36 -9.83 19.93
CA ILE A 294 0.38 -8.75 20.94
C ILE A 294 1.08 -9.27 22.20
N LEU A 295 0.66 -10.38 22.79
CA LEU A 295 1.30 -10.87 24.02
C LEU A 295 2.81 -11.14 23.85
N ASN A 296 3.26 -11.62 22.69
CA ASN A 296 4.67 -11.86 22.42
C ASN A 296 5.48 -10.58 22.12
N ILE A 297 4.84 -9.58 21.50
CA ILE A 297 5.43 -8.26 21.22
C ILE A 297 5.49 -7.42 22.51
N PHE A 298 4.46 -7.47 23.34
CA PHE A 298 4.43 -6.79 24.63
C PHE A 298 5.48 -7.35 25.61
N TRP A 299 5.99 -8.57 25.39
CA TRP A 299 7.17 -9.12 26.06
C TRP A 299 8.52 -8.58 25.54
N ASN A 300 8.53 -7.35 24.97
CA ASN A 300 9.75 -6.66 24.56
C ASN A 300 10.57 -6.15 25.77
N SER A 301 11.79 -5.70 25.49
CA SER A 301 12.82 -5.28 26.44
C SER A 301 12.34 -4.23 27.45
N GLY A 302 11.37 -3.38 27.08
CA GLY A 302 10.73 -2.40 27.98
C GLY A 302 9.99 -3.06 29.15
N MET A 303 9.10 -4.02 28.88
CA MET A 303 8.40 -4.78 29.93
C MET A 303 9.36 -5.63 30.77
N LYS A 304 10.43 -6.20 30.17
CA LYS A 304 11.47 -6.90 30.94
C LYS A 304 12.14 -5.98 31.96
N ASN A 305 12.47 -4.75 31.58
CA ASN A 305 13.08 -3.76 32.49
C ASN A 305 12.11 -3.33 33.60
N VAL A 306 10.82 -3.15 33.28
CA VAL A 306 9.78 -2.83 34.27
C VAL A 306 9.60 -4.00 35.26
N ILE A 307 9.54 -5.24 34.78
CA ILE A 307 9.44 -6.44 35.63
C ILE A 307 10.68 -6.59 36.52
N ILE A 308 11.89 -6.37 35.98
CA ILE A 308 13.14 -6.39 36.75
C ILE A 308 13.12 -5.30 37.83
N LEU A 309 12.66 -4.09 37.49
CA LEU A 309 12.56 -2.99 38.45
C LEU A 309 11.56 -3.31 39.56
N ILE A 310 10.39 -3.86 39.23
CA ILE A 310 9.38 -4.30 40.20
C ILE A 310 9.95 -5.40 41.11
N LEU A 311 10.65 -6.39 40.55
CA LEU A 311 11.31 -7.45 41.33
C LEU A 311 12.41 -6.90 42.26
N LEU A 312 13.23 -5.95 41.80
CA LEU A 312 14.25 -5.28 42.61
C LEU A 312 13.63 -4.50 43.78
N ILE A 313 12.58 -3.72 43.51
CA ILE A 313 11.84 -3.00 44.54
C ILE A 313 11.25 -3.99 45.56
N PHE A 314 10.73 -5.12 45.10
CA PHE A 314 10.18 -6.17 45.96
C PHE A 314 11.25 -6.80 46.86
N ILE A 315 12.44 -7.10 46.32
CA ILE A 315 13.59 -7.65 47.08
C ILE A 315 14.06 -6.68 48.15
N ILE A 316 14.21 -5.39 47.83
CA ILE A 316 14.61 -4.35 48.77
C ILE A 316 13.59 -4.25 49.91
N PHE A 317 12.31 -4.28 49.58
CA PHE A 317 11.23 -4.23 50.56
C PHE A 317 11.20 -5.46 51.47
N PHE A 318 11.41 -6.65 50.90
CA PHE A 318 11.43 -7.90 51.65
C PHE A 318 12.61 -7.94 52.64
N ARG A 319 13.80 -7.50 52.20
CA ARG A 319 14.97 -7.34 53.10
C ARG A 319 14.71 -6.34 54.22
N ALA A 320 14.05 -5.21 53.94
CA ALA A 320 13.72 -4.21 54.95
C ALA A 320 12.72 -4.70 56.01
N ILE A 321 11.92 -5.74 55.69
CA ILE A 321 11.02 -6.38 56.64
C ILE A 321 11.72 -7.43 57.49
N ILE A 322 12.66 -8.20 56.92
CA ILE A 322 13.39 -9.26 57.63
C ILE A 322 14.46 -8.71 58.58
N LEU A 323 15.07 -7.57 58.23
CA LEU A 323 16.11 -6.91 59.04
C LEU A 323 15.54 -6.02 60.17
N LYS A 324 14.24 -6.12 60.45
CA LYS A 324 13.52 -5.44 61.55
C LYS A 324 12.91 -6.47 62.48
#